data_AF-A0A8B7YS28-F1
#
_entry.id   AF-A0A8B7YS28-F1
#
_cell.length_a   1.000
_cell.length_b   1.000
_cell.length_c   1.000
_cell.angle_alpha   90.00
_cell.angle_beta   90.00
_cell.angle_gamma   90.00
#
_symmetry.space_group_name_H-M   'P 1'
#
loop_
_entity.id
_entity.type
_entity.pdbx_description
1 polymer ?
#
loop_
_entity_poly.entity_id
_entity_poly.type
_entity_poly.pdbx_seq_one_letter_code
_entity_poly.pdbx_strand_id
1 'polypeptide(L)'
;MANDGISAMHSIQYVPSIAGTPKSNCRFFCASASSASRPVDIVTKDKVFIDTNGLVNSLEENGFSRQQAECLTTVLVSVFSKNAEVVSKETISKEQLEISVQMIMSHISAVKKDMVILEKSEFSTLRTENERLANQVTQLNKQLKDDISNLSNKVLLDINMEKSRVKEQANEHRMLIETNKNLVTTEVANVMSKLEATKNDIFRYFAGTLLGCLTIALGFYRIWSH
;
A
#
# COMPACT_ATOMS: atom_id res chain seq x y z
N MET A 1 -16.50 -33.71 -15.54
CA MET A 1 -15.16 -33.70 -16.14
C MET A 1 -14.86 -32.28 -16.58
N ALA A 2 -13.73 -31.75 -16.10
CA ALA A 2 -13.02 -30.55 -16.52
C ALA A 2 -13.84 -29.26 -16.76
N ASN A 3 -13.84 -28.38 -15.75
CA ASN A 3 -14.12 -26.96 -15.92
C ASN A 3 -12.76 -26.27 -16.15
N ASP A 4 -12.30 -26.25 -17.39
CA ASP A 4 -11.15 -25.44 -17.82
C ASP A 4 -11.63 -24.01 -18.03
N GLY A 5 -11.35 -23.15 -17.05
CA GLY A 5 -11.65 -21.74 -17.15
C GLY A 5 -10.88 -20.97 -16.10
N ILE A 6 -10.10 -20.00 -16.56
CA ILE A 6 -9.37 -18.99 -15.78
C ILE A 6 -7.98 -19.45 -15.31
N SER A 7 -7.10 -19.72 -16.28
CA SER A 7 -5.65 -19.58 -16.10
C SER A 7 -5.17 -18.38 -16.92
N ALA A 8 -5.43 -17.18 -16.40
CA ALA A 8 -4.89 -15.92 -16.92
C ALA A 8 -5.09 -14.79 -15.89
N MET A 9 -4.34 -14.82 -14.79
CA MET A 9 -4.01 -13.59 -14.07
C MET A 9 -2.56 -13.63 -13.64
N HIS A 10 -1.74 -13.14 -14.58
CA HIS A 10 -0.58 -12.28 -14.37
C HIS A 10 0.09 -12.40 -13.00
N SER A 11 1.27 -13.01 -13.02
CA SER A 11 2.36 -12.80 -12.09
C SER A 11 2.55 -11.30 -11.82
N ILE A 12 1.94 -10.79 -10.75
CA ILE A 12 2.37 -9.54 -10.14
C ILE A 12 3.65 -9.89 -9.39
N GLN A 13 4.75 -9.68 -10.10
CA GLN A 13 6.09 -9.76 -9.59
C GLN A 13 6.16 -8.92 -8.31
N TYR A 14 6.41 -9.63 -7.21
CA TYR A 14 6.73 -9.11 -5.90
C TYR A 14 7.77 -8.00 -6.07
N VAL A 15 7.39 -6.73 -5.93
CA VAL A 15 8.36 -5.64 -5.84
C VAL A 15 9.07 -5.85 -4.51
N PRO A 16 10.38 -6.14 -4.48
CA PRO A 16 11.06 -6.36 -3.22
C PRO A 16 10.93 -5.08 -2.40
N SER A 17 10.47 -5.24 -1.16
CA SER A 17 10.63 -4.25 -0.11
C SER A 17 12.05 -3.71 -0.19
N ILE A 18 12.21 -2.43 -0.53
CA ILE A 18 13.46 -1.68 -0.41
C ILE A 18 13.79 -1.51 1.07
N ALA A 19 14.09 -2.64 1.72
CA ALA A 19 14.80 -2.71 2.97
C ALA A 19 16.25 -2.32 2.65
N GLY A 20 16.67 -1.17 3.18
CA GLY A 20 18.06 -0.76 3.21
C GLY A 20 18.47 0.15 2.05
N THR A 21 17.89 1.35 1.97
CA THR A 21 18.71 2.47 1.51
C THR A 21 19.59 2.91 2.67
N PRO A 22 20.92 2.99 2.51
CA PRO A 22 21.78 3.56 3.54
C PRO A 22 21.27 4.98 3.79
N LYS A 23 21.20 5.39 5.07
CA LYS A 23 20.98 6.78 5.48
C LYS A 23 21.79 7.69 4.56
N SER A 24 21.17 8.20 3.51
CA SER A 24 21.75 9.22 2.67
C SER A 24 21.71 10.43 3.58
N ASN A 25 22.83 10.63 4.24
CA ASN A 25 23.21 11.86 4.88
C ASN A 25 23.24 12.88 3.74
N CYS A 26 22.06 13.38 3.35
CA CYS A 26 21.92 14.60 2.60
C CYS A 26 22.41 15.68 3.54
N ARG A 27 23.73 15.79 3.69
CA ARG A 27 24.39 17.07 3.87
C ARG A 27 24.08 17.81 2.60
N PHE A 28 22.89 18.39 2.55
CA PHE A 28 22.58 19.41 1.57
C PHE A 28 23.67 20.45 1.80
N PHE A 29 24.55 20.54 0.83
CA PHE A 29 25.71 21.38 0.84
C PHE A 29 25.16 22.81 0.88
N CYS A 30 24.93 23.34 2.08
CA CYS A 30 24.91 24.77 2.28
C CYS A 30 26.33 25.22 1.99
N ALA A 31 26.66 25.33 0.70
CA ALA A 31 27.65 26.28 0.28
C ALA A 31 27.10 27.61 0.74
N SER A 32 27.51 28.02 1.94
CA SER A 32 27.65 29.41 2.31
C SER A 32 28.63 30.01 1.30
N ALA A 33 28.18 30.20 0.06
CA ALA A 33 28.83 31.07 -0.88
C ALA A 33 28.73 32.44 -0.21
N SER A 34 29.75 32.76 0.57
CA SER A 34 30.15 34.13 0.84
C SER A 34 30.38 34.72 -0.53
N SER A 35 29.31 35.21 -1.17
CA SER A 35 29.38 36.05 -2.35
C SER A 35 30.07 37.33 -1.88
N ALA A 36 31.39 37.27 -1.80
CA ALA A 36 32.24 38.44 -1.83
C ALA A 36 32.03 39.03 -3.23
N SER A 37 31.02 39.88 -3.32
CA SER A 37 30.71 40.68 -4.49
C SER A 37 32.00 41.39 -4.86
N ARG A 38 32.65 40.98 -5.95
CA ARG A 38 33.77 41.75 -6.49
C ARG A 38 33.21 43.13 -6.84
N PRO A 39 33.86 44.23 -6.43
CA PRO A 39 33.44 45.56 -6.85
C PRO A 39 33.54 45.59 -8.39
N VAL A 40 32.42 45.87 -9.03
CA VAL A 40 32.38 46.13 -10.47
C VAL A 40 33.04 47.51 -10.65
N ASP A 41 34.19 47.57 -11.31
CA ASP A 41 34.87 48.84 -11.58
C ASP A 41 33.98 49.70 -12.46
N ILE A 42 33.44 50.77 -11.87
CA ILE A 42 32.48 51.64 -12.54
C ILE A 42 33.26 52.77 -13.24
N VAL A 43 33.29 52.74 -14.57
CA VAL A 43 33.87 53.81 -15.40
C VAL A 43 33.25 55.15 -15.00
N THR A 44 34.06 56.09 -14.51
CA THR A 44 33.64 57.46 -14.18
C THR A 44 33.33 58.24 -15.45
N LYS A 45 32.28 59.07 -15.38
CA LYS A 45 31.86 59.96 -16.46
C LYS A 45 32.87 61.10 -16.57
N ASP A 46 33.95 60.90 -17.31
CA ASP A 46 34.95 61.94 -17.53
C ASP A 46 34.33 63.07 -18.35
N LYS A 47 34.24 64.27 -17.75
CA LYS A 47 33.77 65.47 -18.44
C LYS A 47 34.86 65.92 -19.40
N VAL A 48 34.63 65.74 -20.70
CA VAL A 48 35.50 66.27 -21.75
C VAL A 48 35.14 67.74 -21.97
N PHE A 49 36.09 68.64 -21.67
CA PHE A 49 35.97 70.06 -21.98
C PHE A 49 36.69 70.34 -23.29
N ILE A 50 35.99 70.98 -24.24
CA ILE A 50 36.58 71.38 -25.53
C ILE A 50 37.02 72.83 -25.43
N ASP A 51 38.33 73.07 -25.54
CA ASP A 51 38.88 74.42 -25.69
C ASP A 51 38.66 74.92 -27.11
N THR A 52 37.64 75.77 -27.27
CA THR A 52 37.24 76.33 -28.57
C THR A 52 38.31 77.30 -29.10
N ASN A 53 38.94 78.08 -28.22
CA ASN A 53 39.90 79.10 -28.64
C ASN A 53 41.25 78.48 -29.01
N GLY A 54 41.70 77.48 -28.25
CA GLY A 54 42.88 76.69 -28.60
C GLY A 54 42.75 76.01 -29.97
N LEU A 55 41.55 75.48 -30.27
CA LEU A 55 41.29 74.83 -31.57
C LEU A 55 41.32 75.82 -32.73
N VAL A 56 40.72 77.01 -32.55
CA VAL A 56 40.73 78.07 -33.58
C VAL A 56 42.15 78.55 -33.85
N ASN A 57 42.94 78.83 -32.81
CA ASN A 57 44.33 79.27 -32.96
C ASN A 57 45.17 78.22 -33.67
N SER A 58 45.00 76.93 -33.33
CA SER A 58 45.72 75.84 -33.99
C SER A 58 45.34 75.70 -35.47
N LEU A 59 44.08 75.91 -35.83
CA LEU A 59 43.63 75.90 -37.23
C LEU A 59 44.18 77.11 -38.02
N GLU A 60 44.26 78.29 -37.40
CA GLU A 60 44.88 79.47 -38.02
C GLU A 60 46.38 79.25 -38.29
N GLU A 61 47.10 78.64 -37.35
CA GLU A 61 48.52 78.26 -37.51
C GLU A 61 48.75 77.25 -38.66
N ASN A 62 47.73 76.45 -39.00
CA ASN A 62 47.75 75.49 -40.10
C ASN A 62 47.24 76.07 -41.43
N GLY A 63 47.08 77.40 -41.54
CA GLY A 63 46.78 78.09 -42.80
C GLY A 63 45.30 78.25 -43.14
N PHE A 64 44.39 77.98 -42.19
CA PHE A 64 42.98 78.29 -42.34
C PHE A 64 42.71 79.77 -42.05
N SER A 65 41.80 80.38 -42.80
CA SER A 65 41.30 81.71 -42.41
C SER A 65 40.51 81.60 -41.11
N ARG A 66 40.52 82.68 -40.31
CA ARG A 66 39.78 82.76 -39.05
C ARG A 66 38.32 82.29 -39.15
N GLN A 67 37.64 82.69 -40.22
CA GLN A 67 36.25 82.31 -40.49
C GLN A 67 36.08 80.82 -40.75
N GLN A 68 37.04 80.18 -41.43
CA GLN A 68 37.04 78.73 -41.67
C GLN A 68 37.36 77.97 -40.37
N ALA A 69 38.31 78.46 -39.57
CA ALA A 69 38.69 77.88 -38.29
C ALA A 69 37.54 77.94 -37.27
N GLU A 70 36.86 79.08 -37.16
CA GLU A 70 35.68 79.28 -36.31
C GLU A 70 34.51 78.38 -36.75
N CYS A 71 34.26 78.28 -38.06
CA CYS A 71 33.21 77.42 -38.62
C CYS A 71 33.47 75.93 -38.34
N LEU A 72 34.69 75.44 -38.60
CA LEU A 72 35.05 74.04 -38.37
C LEU A 72 35.01 73.68 -36.88
N THR A 73 35.52 74.56 -36.02
CA THR A 73 35.46 74.39 -34.57
C THR A 73 34.01 74.32 -34.08
N THR A 74 33.13 75.18 -34.60
CA THR A 74 31.70 75.18 -34.26
C THR A 74 31.01 73.88 -34.65
N VAL A 75 31.28 73.35 -35.86
CA VAL A 75 30.74 72.06 -36.30
C VAL A 75 31.25 70.92 -35.40
N LEU A 76 32.54 70.92 -35.06
CA LEU A 76 33.14 69.90 -34.21
C LEU A 76 32.53 69.90 -32.80
N VAL A 77 32.43 71.08 -32.18
CA VAL A 77 31.79 71.25 -30.86
C VAL A 77 30.33 70.79 -30.92
N SER A 78 29.59 71.09 -32.00
CA SER A 78 28.20 70.66 -32.19
C SER A 78 28.07 69.13 -32.30
N VAL A 79 28.90 68.48 -33.11
CA VAL A 79 28.92 67.00 -33.26
C VAL A 79 29.31 66.34 -31.94
N PHE A 80 30.33 66.85 -31.26
CA PHE A 80 30.80 66.29 -30.01
C PHE A 80 29.77 66.47 -28.88
N SER A 81 29.10 67.62 -28.82
CA SER A 81 28.02 67.88 -27.86
C SER A 81 26.84 66.94 -28.08
N LYS A 82 26.43 66.74 -29.34
CA LYS A 82 25.37 65.78 -29.69
C LYS A 82 25.76 64.34 -29.36
N ASN A 83 27.00 63.94 -29.67
CA ASN A 83 27.49 62.60 -29.33
C ASN A 83 27.57 62.39 -27.81
N ALA A 84 28.00 63.40 -27.04
CA ALA A 84 28.03 63.35 -25.59
C ALA A 84 26.62 63.18 -24.99
N GLU A 85 25.60 63.83 -25.58
CA GLU A 85 24.21 63.66 -25.18
C GLU A 85 23.70 62.23 -25.45
N VAL A 86 23.95 61.69 -26.65
CA VAL A 86 23.56 60.30 -27.00
C VAL A 86 24.21 59.28 -26.07
N VAL A 87 25.54 59.38 -25.88
CA VAL A 87 26.26 58.49 -24.96
C VAL A 87 25.71 58.62 -23.54
N SER A 88 25.39 59.83 -23.08
CA SER A 88 24.83 60.03 -21.73
C SER A 88 23.43 59.44 -21.54
N LYS A 89 22.66 59.29 -22.63
CA LYS A 89 21.30 58.75 -22.63
C LYS A 89 21.29 57.22 -22.77
N GLU A 90 22.20 56.67 -23.56
CA GLU A 90 22.34 55.22 -23.75
C GLU A 90 23.16 54.56 -22.63
N THR A 91 24.01 55.33 -21.94
CA THR A 91 24.71 54.83 -20.75
C THR A 91 23.79 54.85 -19.53
N ILE A 92 23.75 53.73 -18.83
CA ILE A 92 23.08 53.63 -17.54
C ILE A 92 23.94 54.35 -16.51
N SER A 93 23.35 55.30 -15.80
CA SER A 93 24.02 56.00 -14.69
C SER A 93 24.41 55.02 -13.59
N LYS A 94 25.52 55.28 -12.90
CA LYS A 94 26.03 54.40 -11.83
C LYS A 94 24.98 54.10 -10.77
N GLU A 95 24.18 55.11 -10.44
CA GLU A 95 23.12 55.08 -9.44
C GLU A 95 21.99 54.11 -9.84
N GLN A 96 21.59 54.13 -11.11
CA GLN A 96 20.57 53.21 -11.65
C GLN A 96 21.06 51.76 -11.71
N LEU A 97 22.35 51.55 -12.00
CA LEU A 97 22.95 50.22 -11.97
C LEU A 97 22.98 49.68 -10.53
N GLU A 98 23.36 50.50 -9.55
CA GLU A 98 23.40 50.10 -8.14
C GLU A 98 22.00 49.74 -7.61
N ILE A 99 20.98 50.56 -7.93
CA ILE A 99 19.58 50.25 -7.60
C ILE A 99 19.14 48.92 -8.22
N SER A 100 19.47 48.68 -9.49
CA SER A 100 19.11 47.44 -10.18
C SER A 100 19.79 46.22 -9.56
N VAL A 101 21.07 46.35 -9.19
CA VAL A 101 21.81 45.28 -8.49
C VAL A 101 21.21 44.98 -7.13
N GLN A 102 20.87 46.00 -6.33
CA GLN A 102 20.21 45.81 -5.04
C GLN A 102 18.84 45.13 -5.18
N MET A 103 18.07 45.51 -6.21
CA MET A 103 16.79 44.89 -6.52
C MET A 103 16.96 43.40 -6.86
N ILE A 104 17.91 43.06 -7.74
CA ILE A 104 18.24 41.67 -8.10
C ILE A 104 18.64 40.88 -6.85
N MET A 105 19.49 41.44 -5.99
CA MET A 105 19.90 40.78 -4.74
C MET A 105 18.72 40.54 -3.79
N SER A 106 17.76 41.46 -3.73
CA SER A 106 16.53 41.28 -2.95
C SER A 106 15.66 40.14 -3.49
N HIS A 107 15.52 40.03 -4.81
CA HIS A 107 14.76 38.96 -5.46
C HIS A 107 15.41 37.60 -5.23
N ILE A 108 16.75 37.51 -5.37
CA ILE A 108 17.50 36.29 -5.06
C ILE A 108 17.26 35.87 -3.60
N SER A 109 17.27 36.83 -2.68
CA SER A 109 17.05 36.58 -1.25
C SER A 109 15.62 36.11 -0.94
N ALA A 110 14.62 36.61 -1.69
CA ALA A 110 13.23 36.16 -1.58
C ALA A 110 13.08 34.72 -2.07
N VAL A 111 13.56 34.41 -3.29
CA VAL A 111 13.51 33.06 -3.88
C VAL A 111 14.23 32.04 -2.99
N LYS A 112 15.38 32.42 -2.41
CA LYS A 112 16.10 31.56 -1.46
C LYS A 112 15.27 31.25 -0.21
N LYS A 113 14.52 32.22 0.30
CA LYS A 113 13.65 32.01 1.46
C LYS A 113 12.51 31.04 1.10
N ASP A 114 11.88 31.23 -0.06
CA ASP A 114 10.79 30.38 -0.53
C ASP A 114 11.26 28.94 -0.76
N MET A 115 12.45 28.73 -1.35
CA MET A 115 13.06 27.41 -1.51
C MET A 115 13.23 26.69 -0.17
N VAL A 116 13.77 27.38 0.84
CA VAL A 116 13.97 26.81 2.19
C VAL A 116 12.62 26.49 2.86
N ILE A 117 11.60 27.33 2.66
CA ILE A 117 10.25 27.11 3.21
C ILE A 117 9.60 25.88 2.56
N LEU A 118 9.67 25.77 1.23
CA LEU A 118 9.17 24.62 0.47
C LEU A 118 9.87 23.33 0.93
N GLU A 119 11.20 23.31 0.95
CA GLU A 119 11.96 22.13 1.38
C GLU A 119 11.67 21.75 2.83
N LYS A 120 11.49 22.73 3.74
CA LYS A 120 11.29 22.42 5.16
C LYS A 120 9.84 22.06 5.49
N SER A 121 8.84 22.75 4.92
CA SER A 121 7.43 22.57 5.31
C SER A 121 6.74 21.42 4.59
N GLU A 122 6.90 21.30 3.27
CA GLU A 122 6.22 20.26 2.49
C GLU A 122 6.90 18.91 2.65
N PHE A 123 8.23 18.87 2.65
CA PHE A 123 8.96 17.62 2.86
C PHE A 123 8.72 17.05 4.28
N SER A 124 8.62 17.91 5.30
CA SER A 124 8.27 17.47 6.67
C SER A 124 6.87 16.88 6.72
N THR A 125 5.91 17.50 6.03
CA THR A 125 4.53 17.01 5.95
C THR A 125 4.46 15.68 5.20
N LEU A 126 5.12 15.56 4.05
CA LEU A 126 5.18 14.31 3.28
C LEU A 126 5.87 13.20 4.06
N ARG A 127 6.96 13.51 4.77
CA ARG A 127 7.67 12.53 5.59
C ARG A 127 6.80 12.00 6.72
N THR A 128 6.11 12.88 7.44
CA THR A 128 5.21 12.49 8.53
C THR A 128 4.02 11.69 8.01
N GLU A 129 3.42 12.07 6.88
CA GLU A 129 2.37 11.27 6.23
C GLU A 129 2.87 9.90 5.76
N ASN A 130 4.08 9.81 5.21
CA ASN A 130 4.66 8.54 4.78
C ASN A 130 4.96 7.62 5.98
N GLU A 131 5.52 8.16 7.07
CA GLU A 131 5.71 7.43 8.33
C GLU A 131 4.36 6.99 8.94
N ARG A 132 3.32 7.84 8.87
CA ARG A 132 1.95 7.52 9.30
C ARG A 132 1.37 6.36 8.49
N LEU A 133 1.48 6.41 7.16
CA LEU A 133 1.00 5.36 6.26
C LEU A 133 1.75 4.04 6.50
N ALA A 134 3.06 4.07 6.66
CA ALA A 134 3.86 2.89 6.98
C ALA A 134 3.42 2.22 8.30
N ASN A 135 3.13 3.02 9.32
CA ASN A 135 2.60 2.55 10.60
C ASN A 135 1.20 1.92 10.43
N GLN A 136 0.30 2.55 9.67
CA GLN A 136 -1.03 2.00 9.40
C GLN A 136 -0.96 0.66 8.66
N VAL A 137 -0.08 0.52 7.68
CA VAL A 137 0.12 -0.74 6.95
C VAL A 137 0.61 -1.84 7.89
N THR A 138 1.55 -1.52 8.78
CA THR A 138 2.08 -2.50 9.75
C THR A 138 1.01 -2.90 10.77
N GLN A 139 0.20 -1.95 11.24
CA GLN A 139 -0.90 -2.22 12.15
C GLN A 139 -1.98 -3.10 11.50
N LEU A 140 -2.40 -2.78 10.27
CA LEU A 140 -3.40 -3.57 9.55
C LEU A 140 -2.91 -4.98 9.26
N ASN A 141 -1.64 -5.14 8.86
CA ASN A 141 -1.04 -6.47 8.68
C ASN A 141 -1.05 -7.29 9.97
N LYS A 142 -0.72 -6.66 11.10
CA LYS A 142 -0.77 -7.32 12.41
C LYS A 142 -2.19 -7.74 12.76
N GLN A 143 -3.16 -6.83 12.65
CA GLN A 143 -4.57 -7.11 12.92
C GLN A 143 -5.11 -8.23 12.05
N LEU A 144 -4.85 -8.19 10.74
CA LEU A 144 -5.28 -9.24 9.81
C LEU A 144 -4.70 -10.61 10.18
N LYS A 145 -3.41 -10.65 10.55
CA LYS A 145 -2.76 -11.89 10.97
C LYS A 145 -3.37 -12.43 12.27
N ASP A 146 -3.64 -11.57 13.24
CA ASP A 146 -4.28 -11.93 14.50
C ASP A 146 -5.71 -12.44 14.25
N ASP A 147 -6.48 -11.78 13.38
CA ASP A 147 -7.85 -12.17 13.00
C ASP A 147 -7.88 -13.52 12.28
N ILE A 148 -6.96 -13.76 11.33
CA ILE A 148 -6.83 -15.07 10.66
C ILE A 148 -6.50 -16.16 11.67
N SER A 149 -5.57 -15.91 12.60
CA SER A 149 -5.22 -16.88 13.64
C SER A 149 -6.40 -17.17 14.55
N ASN A 150 -7.13 -16.15 14.98
CA ASN A 150 -8.29 -16.28 15.85
C ASN A 150 -9.42 -17.06 15.15
N LEU A 151 -9.70 -16.74 13.89
CA LEU A 151 -10.71 -17.43 13.10
C LEU A 151 -10.33 -18.90 12.87
N SER A 152 -9.07 -19.17 12.51
CA SER A 152 -8.55 -20.53 12.34
C SER A 152 -8.71 -21.35 13.62
N ASN A 153 -8.32 -20.79 14.77
CA ASN A 153 -8.48 -21.45 16.07
C ASN A 153 -9.96 -21.72 16.38
N LYS A 154 -10.84 -20.75 16.11
CA LYS A 154 -12.29 -20.94 16.31
C LYS A 154 -12.84 -22.07 15.44
N VAL A 155 -12.51 -22.10 14.16
CA VAL A 155 -12.96 -23.16 13.23
C VAL A 155 -12.42 -24.53 13.66
N LEU A 156 -11.16 -24.61 14.08
CA LEU A 156 -10.59 -25.87 14.58
C LEU A 156 -11.31 -26.36 15.84
N LEU A 157 -11.63 -25.45 16.77
CA LEU A 157 -12.39 -25.78 17.97
C LEU A 157 -13.81 -26.26 17.61
N ASP A 158 -14.51 -25.54 16.74
CA ASP A 158 -15.86 -25.89 16.29
C ASP A 158 -15.88 -27.29 15.63
N ILE A 159 -14.91 -27.58 14.74
CA ILE A 159 -14.77 -28.90 14.11
C ILE A 159 -14.49 -29.98 15.16
N ASN A 160 -13.61 -29.72 16.12
CA ASN A 160 -13.26 -30.69 17.15
C ASN A 160 -14.43 -30.99 18.09
N MET A 161 -15.21 -29.96 18.46
CA MET A 161 -16.42 -30.12 19.24
C MET A 161 -17.48 -30.91 18.46
N GLU A 162 -17.70 -30.57 17.20
CA GLU A 162 -18.68 -31.25 16.34
C GLU A 162 -18.29 -32.70 16.07
N LYS A 163 -17.00 -32.97 15.83
CA LYS A 163 -16.47 -34.33 15.69
C LYS A 163 -16.70 -35.15 16.96
N SER A 164 -16.51 -34.53 18.13
CA SER A 164 -16.78 -35.19 19.42
C SER A 164 -18.27 -35.47 19.59
N ARG A 165 -19.14 -34.51 19.24
CA ARG A 165 -20.60 -34.66 19.26
C ARG A 165 -21.08 -35.78 18.35
N VAL A 166 -20.60 -35.82 17.11
CA VAL A 166 -20.93 -36.89 16.14
C VAL A 166 -20.46 -38.25 16.63
N LYS A 167 -19.27 -38.33 17.23
CA LYS A 167 -18.74 -39.58 17.80
C LYS A 167 -19.61 -40.06 18.97
N GLU A 168 -20.04 -39.16 19.84
CA GLU A 168 -20.93 -39.51 20.96
C GLU A 168 -22.27 -40.03 20.45
N GLN A 169 -22.90 -39.31 19.51
CA GLN A 169 -24.17 -39.75 18.90
C GLN A 169 -24.02 -41.11 18.19
N ALA A 170 -22.91 -41.34 17.49
CA ALA A 170 -22.63 -42.63 16.86
C ALA A 170 -22.47 -43.75 17.90
N ASN A 171 -21.84 -43.46 19.04
CA ASN A 171 -21.70 -44.40 20.15
C ASN A 171 -23.06 -44.72 20.80
N GLU A 172 -23.89 -43.71 21.06
CA GLU A 172 -25.25 -43.89 21.56
C GLU A 172 -26.08 -44.76 20.62
N HIS A 173 -26.09 -44.47 19.31
CA HIS A 173 -26.80 -45.29 18.32
C HIS A 173 -26.27 -46.72 18.27
N ARG A 174 -24.95 -46.91 18.39
CA ARG A 174 -24.35 -48.25 18.43
C ARG A 174 -24.84 -49.03 19.66
N MET A 175 -24.86 -48.41 20.84
CA MET A 175 -25.37 -49.05 22.06
C MET A 175 -26.86 -49.38 21.97
N LEU A 176 -27.67 -48.49 21.39
CA LEU A 176 -29.10 -48.75 21.15
C LEU A 176 -29.32 -49.93 20.19
N ILE A 177 -28.55 -49.99 19.09
CA ILE A 177 -28.61 -51.10 18.14
C ILE A 177 -28.21 -52.42 18.83
N GLU A 178 -27.16 -52.42 19.63
CA GLU A 178 -26.69 -53.60 20.36
C GLU A 178 -27.73 -54.08 21.38
N THR A 179 -28.30 -53.14 22.14
CA THR A 179 -29.38 -53.44 23.10
C THR A 179 -30.60 -54.03 22.38
N ASN A 180 -31.05 -53.41 21.29
CA ASN A 180 -32.19 -53.92 20.50
C ASN A 180 -31.91 -55.29 19.90
N LYS A 181 -30.69 -55.53 19.40
CA LYS A 181 -30.28 -56.86 18.92
C LYS A 181 -30.37 -57.91 20.03
N ASN A 182 -29.89 -57.59 21.23
CA ASN A 182 -29.96 -58.48 22.39
C ASN A 182 -31.41 -58.75 22.85
N LEU A 183 -32.29 -57.74 22.76
CA LEU A 183 -33.72 -57.92 23.03
C LEU A 183 -34.36 -58.87 22.01
N VAL A 184 -34.14 -58.63 20.72
CA VAL A 184 -34.67 -59.48 19.64
C VAL A 184 -34.17 -60.92 19.76
N THR A 185 -32.88 -61.15 20.04
CA THR A 185 -32.35 -62.51 20.20
C THR A 185 -32.97 -63.23 21.40
N THR A 186 -33.19 -62.51 22.51
CA THR A 186 -33.85 -63.04 23.70
C THR A 186 -35.32 -63.37 23.42
N GLU A 187 -36.05 -62.49 22.73
CA GLU A 187 -37.44 -62.74 22.33
C GLU A 187 -37.55 -63.93 21.39
N VAL A 188 -36.66 -64.06 20.41
CA VAL A 188 -36.61 -65.21 19.49
C VAL A 188 -36.36 -66.50 20.26
N ALA A 189 -35.40 -66.51 21.19
CA ALA A 189 -35.14 -67.69 22.02
C ALA A 189 -36.35 -68.08 22.89
N ASN A 190 -37.02 -67.09 23.48
CA ASN A 190 -38.25 -67.29 24.26
C ASN A 190 -39.38 -67.87 23.39
N VAL A 191 -39.60 -67.33 22.19
CA VAL A 191 -40.60 -67.83 21.24
C VAL A 191 -40.28 -69.27 20.81
N MET A 192 -39.02 -69.57 20.51
CA MET A 192 -38.59 -70.93 20.14
C MET A 192 -38.84 -71.92 21.28
N SER A 193 -38.48 -71.56 22.52
CA SER A 193 -38.75 -72.41 23.70
C SER A 193 -40.24 -72.70 23.87
N LYS A 194 -41.10 -71.69 23.71
CA LYS A 194 -42.57 -71.89 23.75
C LYS A 194 -43.07 -72.82 22.65
N LEU A 195 -42.50 -72.71 21.44
CA LEU A 195 -42.84 -73.59 20.31
C LEU A 195 -42.44 -75.04 20.61
N GLU A 196 -41.22 -75.27 21.11
CA GLU A 196 -40.75 -76.61 21.48
C GLU A 196 -41.59 -77.24 22.59
N ALA A 197 -41.99 -76.45 23.61
CA ALA A 197 -42.89 -76.90 24.65
C ALA A 197 -44.26 -77.32 24.06
N THR A 198 -44.84 -76.49 23.19
CA THR A 198 -46.13 -76.78 22.53
C THR A 198 -46.05 -78.04 21.67
N LYS A 199 -44.96 -78.22 20.91
CA LYS A 199 -44.71 -79.43 20.13
C LYS A 199 -44.65 -80.66 21.02
N ASN A 200 -43.92 -80.59 22.14
CA ASN A 200 -43.82 -81.68 23.09
C ASN A 200 -45.18 -82.02 23.72
N ASP A 201 -45.98 -81.02 24.06
CA ASP A 201 -47.34 -81.21 24.57
C ASP A 201 -48.23 -81.92 23.56
N ILE A 202 -48.19 -81.53 22.28
CA ILE A 202 -48.93 -82.23 21.20
C ILE A 202 -48.54 -83.71 21.13
N PHE A 203 -47.24 -84.04 21.18
CA PHE A 203 -46.79 -85.44 21.20
C PHE A 203 -47.32 -86.21 22.42
N ARG A 204 -47.32 -85.58 23.60
CA ARG A 204 -47.86 -86.19 24.83
C ARG A 204 -49.37 -86.42 24.74
N TYR A 205 -50.14 -85.44 24.27
CA TYR A 205 -51.59 -85.58 24.06
C TYR A 205 -51.92 -86.67 23.04
N PHE A 206 -51.19 -86.72 21.92
CA PHE A 206 -51.37 -87.75 20.89
C PHE A 206 -51.10 -89.16 21.41
N ALA A 207 -50.02 -89.35 22.17
CA ALA A 207 -49.74 -90.64 22.80
C ALA A 207 -50.85 -91.03 23.80
N GLY A 208 -51.34 -90.05 24.59
CA GLY A 208 -52.43 -90.25 25.53
C GLY A 208 -53.74 -90.68 24.86
N THR A 209 -54.13 -90.05 23.75
CA THR A 209 -55.35 -90.42 23.02
C THR A 209 -55.24 -91.79 22.37
N LEU A 210 -54.09 -92.14 21.76
CA LEU A 210 -53.86 -93.48 21.21
C LEU A 210 -53.97 -94.57 22.28
N LEU A 211 -53.30 -94.39 23.43
CA LEU A 211 -53.37 -95.32 24.55
C LEU A 211 -54.80 -95.41 25.12
N GLY A 212 -55.52 -94.29 25.20
CA GLY A 212 -56.93 -94.25 25.61
C GLY A 212 -57.82 -95.07 24.68
N CYS A 213 -57.73 -94.84 23.36
CA CYS A 213 -58.47 -95.61 22.35
C CYS A 213 -58.15 -97.11 22.42
N LEU A 214 -56.87 -97.48 22.56
CA LEU A 214 -56.44 -98.87 22.72
C LEU A 214 -57.03 -99.50 23.99
N THR A 215 -57.00 -98.78 25.11
CA THR A 215 -57.56 -99.25 26.39
C THR A 215 -59.05 -99.50 26.29
N ILE A 216 -59.79 -98.60 25.65
CA ILE A 216 -61.24 -98.74 25.41
C ILE A 216 -61.52 -99.96 24.51
N ALA A 217 -60.80 -100.09 23.39
CA ALA A 217 -60.96 -101.21 22.47
C ALA A 217 -60.67 -102.57 23.14
N LEU A 218 -59.62 -102.65 23.95
CA LEU A 218 -59.31 -103.85 24.74
C LEU A 218 -60.38 -104.15 25.79
N GLY A 219 -60.95 -103.12 26.42
CA GLY A 219 -62.09 -103.26 27.34
C GLY A 219 -63.31 -103.87 26.64
N PHE A 220 -63.69 -103.36 25.46
CA PHE A 220 -64.76 -103.93 24.65
C PHE A 220 -64.45 -105.36 24.17
N TYR A 221 -63.24 -105.61 23.69
CA TYR A 221 -62.82 -106.95 23.26
C TYR A 221 -62.94 -107.96 24.40
N ARG A 222 -62.52 -107.57 25.62
CA ARG A 222 -62.63 -108.42 26.81
C ARG A 222 -64.07 -108.74 27.19
N ILE A 223 -64.98 -107.77 27.06
CA ILE A 223 -66.42 -107.96 27.30
C ILE A 223 -67.05 -108.83 26.21
N TRP A 224 -66.64 -108.70 24.95
CA TRP A 224 -67.16 -109.50 23.83
C TRP A 224 -66.63 -110.94 23.80
N SER A 225 -65.41 -111.17 24.32
CA SER A 225 -64.80 -112.51 24.39
C SER A 225 -65.29 -113.36 25.57
N HIS A 226 -66.19 -112.84 26.40
CA HIS A 226 -66.78 -113.50 27.56
C HIS A 226 -68.27 -113.72 27.32
#